data_AF-A0A2E6Y5G9-F1
#
_entry.id   AF-A0A2E6Y5G9-F1
#
_cell.length_a   1.000
_cell.length_b   1.000
_cell.length_c   1.000
_cell.angle_alpha   90.00
_cell.angle_beta   90.00
_cell.angle_gamma   90.00
#
_symmetry.space_group_name_H-M   'P 1'
#
loop_
_entity.id
_entity.type
_entity.pdbx_description
1 polymer ?
#
loop_
_entity_poly.entity_id
_entity_poly.type
_entity_poly.pdbx_seq_one_letter_code
_entity_poly.pdbx_strand_id
1 'polypeptide(L)' 'MRSARAGWGALAISAIVLALVPGCREDEQNRPLHLEKGVYQGKADSPLTDEERRELRHRGLRQQF' A
#
# COMPACT_ATOMS: atom_id res chain seq x y z
N MET A 1 26.90 -16.95 33.07
CA MET A 1 26.31 -15.59 33.01
C MET A 1 26.48 -14.88 31.66
N ARG A 2 27.52 -15.14 30.85
CA ARG A 2 27.69 -14.53 29.51
C ARG A 2 26.66 -15.01 28.46
N SER A 3 26.26 -16.28 28.51
CA SER A 3 25.26 -16.87 27.60
C SER A 3 23.84 -16.31 27.77
N ALA A 4 23.41 -16.05 29.01
CA ALA A 4 22.10 -15.47 29.29
C ALA A 4 21.96 -14.02 28.77
N ARG A 5 23.04 -13.24 28.85
CA ARG A 5 23.11 -11.88 28.28
C ARG A 5 23.08 -11.90 26.76
N ALA A 6 23.74 -12.86 26.13
CA ALA A 6 23.70 -13.06 24.68
C ALA A 6 22.30 -13.48 24.19
N GLY A 7 21.61 -14.35 24.94
CA GLY A 7 20.23 -14.77 24.62
C GLY A 7 19.21 -13.63 24.72
N TRP A 8 19.33 -12.76 25.72
CA TRP A 8 18.49 -11.57 25.85
C TRP A 8 18.77 -10.54 24.76
N GLY A 9 20.03 -10.36 24.37
CA GLY A 9 20.40 -9.50 23.24
C GLY A 9 19.79 -10.00 21.92
N ALA A 10 19.85 -11.31 21.65
CA ALA A 10 19.24 -11.90 20.47
C ALA A 10 17.71 -11.75 20.45
N LEU A 11 17.04 -11.93 21.59
CA LEU A 11 15.60 -11.74 21.73
C LEU A 11 15.18 -10.29 21.48
N ALA A 12 15.91 -9.33 22.03
CA ALA A 12 15.63 -7.90 21.83
C ALA A 12 15.79 -7.51 20.35
N ILE A 13 16.85 -7.98 19.69
CA ILE A 13 17.08 -7.73 18.27
C ILE A 13 15.95 -8.35 17.43
N SER A 14 15.56 -9.59 17.70
CA SER A 14 14.47 -10.26 16.98
C SER A 14 13.14 -9.52 17.12
N ALA A 15 12.83 -9.01 18.32
CA ALA A 15 11.60 -8.25 18.57
C ALA A 15 11.59 -6.91 17.80
N ILE A 16 12.74 -6.21 17.78
CA ILE A 16 12.90 -4.97 17.01
C ILE A 16 12.71 -5.22 15.51
N VAL A 17 13.32 -6.27 14.98
CA VAL A 17 13.19 -6.62 13.55
C VAL A 17 11.73 -6.92 13.19
N LEU A 18 11.00 -7.67 14.03
CA LEU A 18 9.58 -7.96 13.80
C LEU A 18 8.70 -6.70 13.85
N ALA A 19 9.00 -5.75 14.74
CA ALA A 19 8.27 -4.49 14.84
C ALA A 19 8.52 -3.54 13.64
N LEU A 20 9.65 -3.71 12.94
CA LEU A 20 10.03 -2.89 11.78
C LEU A 20 9.52 -3.44 10.44
N VAL A 21 8.94 -4.65 10.41
CA VAL A 21 8.30 -5.16 9.20
C VAL A 21 6.97 -4.43 8.98
N PRO A 22 6.78 -3.71 7.86
CA PRO A 22 5.51 -3.06 7.55
C PRO A 22 4.46 -4.12 7.17
N GLY A 23 3.91 -4.81 8.17
CA GLY A 23 2.90 -5.85 8.00
C GLY A 23 1.46 -5.39 8.26
N CYS A 24 1.27 -4.27 8.98
CA CYS A 24 -0.06 -3.71 9.22
C CYS A 24 -0.37 -2.63 8.18
N ARG A 25 -1.02 -3.04 7.10
CA ARG A 25 -1.68 -2.11 6.16
C ARG A 25 -3.11 -1.89 6.61
N GLU A 26 -3.31 -0.89 7.48
CA GLU A 26 -4.63 -0.58 8.05
C GLU A 26 -5.68 -0.30 6.96
N ASP A 27 -5.25 0.26 5.82
CA ASP A 27 -6.07 0.50 4.64
C ASP A 27 -6.61 -0.78 4.00
N GLU A 28 -5.95 -1.92 4.19
CA GLU A 28 -6.36 -3.21 3.63
C GLU A 28 -7.30 -3.99 4.55
N GLN A 29 -7.32 -3.73 5.87
CA GLN A 29 -8.11 -4.50 6.84
C GLN A 29 -9.63 -4.41 6.62
N ASN A 30 -10.11 -3.31 6.03
CA ASN A 30 -11.54 -3.07 5.81
C ASN A 30 -11.94 -3.15 4.33
N ARG A 31 -11.10 -3.76 3.48
CA ARG A 31 -11.41 -3.89 2.06
C ARG A 31 -12.58 -4.86 1.85
N PRO A 32 -13.68 -4.45 1.20
CA PRO A 32 -14.79 -5.35 0.93
C PRO A 32 -14.33 -6.53 0.07
N LEU A 33 -14.55 -7.75 0.55
CA LEU A 33 -14.25 -8.99 -0.17
C LEU A 33 -15.38 -9.39 -1.12
N HIS A 34 -16.60 -8.99 -0.79
CA HIS A 34 -17.78 -9.24 -1.60
C HIS A 34 -18.10 -7.99 -2.40
N LEU A 35 -17.90 -8.08 -3.71
CA LEU A 35 -18.26 -7.02 -4.63
C LEU A 35 -19.57 -7.40 -5.35
N GLU A 36 -20.55 -6.51 -5.33
CA GLU A 36 -21.73 -6.62 -6.16
C GLU A 36 -21.35 -6.50 -7.64
N LYS A 37 -21.82 -7.45 -8.44
CA LYS A 37 -21.49 -7.51 -9.86
C LYS A 37 -22.11 -6.32 -10.59
N GLY A 38 -21.29 -5.63 -11.38
CA GLY A 38 -21.73 -4.47 -12.14
C GLY A 38 -21.80 -3.17 -11.33
N VAL A 39 -21.45 -3.19 -10.04
CA VAL A 39 -21.47 -1.99 -9.19
C VAL A 39 -20.06 -1.63 -8.75
N TYR A 40 -19.66 -0.39 -9.06
CA TYR A 40 -18.43 0.18 -8.55
C TYR A 40 -18.64 0.67 -7.12
N GLN A 41 -17.94 0.05 -6.17
CA GLN A 41 -18.01 0.37 -4.73
C GLN A 41 -16.80 1.17 -4.24
N GLY A 42 -15.99 1.69 -5.16
CA GLY A 42 -14.90 2.61 -4.81
C GLY A 42 -15.42 4.01 -4.48
N LYS A 43 -14.50 4.89 -4.06
CA LYS A 43 -14.80 6.31 -3.97
C LYS A 43 -15.11 6.84 -5.37
N ALA A 44 -16.06 7.76 -5.46
CA ALA A 44 -16.31 8.47 -6.71
C ALA A 44 -15.03 9.18 -7.16
N ASP A 45 -14.75 9.11 -8.47
CA ASP A 45 -13.59 9.78 -9.04
C ASP A 45 -13.77 11.30 -8.98
N SER A 46 -12.65 12.00 -8.84
CA SER A 46 -12.63 13.46 -9.02
C SER A 46 -12.75 13.79 -10.51
N PRO A 47 -13.55 14.81 -10.88
CA PRO A 47 -13.63 15.23 -12.27
C PRO A 47 -12.28 15.81 -12.72
N LEU A 48 -11.89 15.50 -13.96
CA LEU A 48 -10.67 16.04 -14.55
C LEU A 48 -10.87 17.47 -15.04
N THR A 49 -9.94 18.34 -14.70
CA THR A 49 -9.82 19.68 -15.28
C THR A 49 -9.48 19.60 -16.78
N ASP A 50 -9.65 20.72 -17.49
CA ASP A 50 -9.26 20.80 -18.90
C ASP A 50 -7.76 20.64 -19.11
N GLU A 51 -6.94 21.09 -18.16
CA GLU A 51 -5.47 20.94 -18.21
C GLU A 51 -5.07 19.47 -18.03
N GLU A 52 -5.58 18.79 -17.00
CA GLU A 52 -5.30 17.37 -16.79
C GLU A 52 -5.71 16.53 -18.00
N ARG A 53 -6.84 16.89 -18.64
CA ARG A 53 -7.28 16.26 -19.90
C ARG A 53 -6.32 16.54 -21.06
N ARG A 54 -5.75 17.74 -21.18
CA ARG A 54 -4.73 18.06 -22.20
C ARG A 54 -3.46 17.24 -21.98
N GLU A 55 -2.96 17.19 -20.75
CA GLU A 55 -1.77 16.43 -20.42
C GLU A 55 -1.95 14.93 -20.68
N LEU A 56 -3.10 14.36 -20.30
CA LEU A 56 -3.42 12.96 -20.56
C LEU A 56 -3.36 12.64 -22.07
N ARG A 57 -3.94 13.49 -22.92
CA ARG A 57 -3.85 13.33 -24.38
C ARG A 57 -2.41 13.38 -24.87
N HIS A 58 -1.62 14.35 -24.39
CA HIS A 58 -0.21 14.46 -24.77
C HIS A 58 0.61 13.24 -24.33
N ARG A 59 0.31 12.65 -23.15
CA ARG A 59 0.93 11.39 -22.71
C ARG A 59 0.55 10.22 -23.63
N GLY A 60 -0.72 10.08 -23.97
CA GLY A 60 -1.20 9.02 -24.87
C GLY A 60 -0.54 9.05 -26.24
N LEU A 61 -0.35 10.26 -26.82
CA LEU A 61 0.35 10.42 -28.10
C LEU A 61 1.81 9.93 -28.08
N ARG A 62 2.44 9.86 -26.90
CA ARG A 62 3.81 9.37 -26.72
C ARG A 62 3.89 7.87 -26.44
N GLN A 63 2.78 7.20 -26.14
CA GLN A 63 2.70 5.75 -25.99
C GLN A 63 2.33 5.10 -27.33
N GLN A 64 3.29 5.09 -28.26
CA GLN A 64 3.17 4.39 -29.54
C GLN A 64 3.94 3.05 -29.46
N PHE A 65 3.47 2.03 -30.18
CA PHE A 65 4.09 0.69 -30.25
C PHE A 65 5.18 0.63 -31.32
#